data_AF-A0A842L571-F1
#
_entry.id   AF-A0A842L571-F1
#
_cell.length_a   1.000
_cell.length_b   1.000
_cell.length_c   1.000
_cell.angle_alpha   90.00
_cell.angle_beta   90.00
_cell.angle_gamma   90.00
#
_symmetry.space_group_name_H-M   'P 1'
#
loop_
_entity.id
_entity.type
_entity.pdbx_description
1 polymer ?
#
loop_
_entity_poly.entity_id
_entity_poly.type
_entity_poly.pdbx_seq_one_letter_code
_entity_poly.pdbx_strand_id
1 'polypeptide(L)'
;MFLKDSEKEELRRLVKACMLEISKLELELEKCEKRRDESEKLEKLKEELAKKDEHIMEFEKLLKEKDKVIENLNKILSEKEAQIQELEKIKGYFDKLTAKPKKDLTSFQSQIYRLLPEEKATTEKLHSFIQDIGFKDLKYENMLQILRNLERKGYLRSYNKGDDILWEKIEK
;
A
#
# COMPACT_ATOMS: atom_id res chain seq x y z
N MET A 1 -74.65 53.50 50.75
CA MET A 1 -74.81 52.04 50.59
C MET A 1 -73.47 51.41 50.99
N PHE A 2 -73.28 51.20 52.29
CA PHE A 2 -72.03 50.65 52.82
C PHE A 2 -72.06 49.15 52.59
N LEU A 3 -71.04 48.60 51.92
CA LEU A 3 -70.83 47.15 51.88
C LEU A 3 -70.84 46.63 53.31
N LYS A 4 -71.56 45.53 53.57
CA LYS A 4 -71.48 44.87 54.87
C LYS A 4 -70.03 44.41 55.08
N ASP A 5 -69.51 44.50 56.30
CA ASP A 5 -68.12 44.11 56.59
C ASP A 5 -67.74 42.71 56.10
N SER A 6 -68.71 41.79 55.96
CA SER A 6 -68.52 40.47 55.36
C SER A 6 -68.18 40.51 53.87
N GLU A 7 -68.85 41.35 53.08
CA GLU A 7 -68.66 41.47 51.63
C GLU A 7 -67.28 42.07 51.30
N LYS A 8 -66.81 43.00 52.14
CA LYS A 8 -65.47 43.58 52.03
C LYS A 8 -64.37 42.56 52.32
N GLU A 9 -64.59 41.67 53.28
CA GLU A 9 -63.65 40.60 53.63
C GLU A 9 -63.65 39.49 52.57
N GLU A 10 -64.80 39.17 51.98
CA GLU A 10 -64.91 38.28 50.82
C GLU A 10 -64.18 38.84 49.59
N LEU A 11 -64.37 40.13 49.28
CA LEU A 11 -63.63 40.80 48.20
C LEU A 11 -62.11 40.75 48.44
N ARG A 12 -61.65 40.97 49.67
CA ARG A 12 -60.22 40.85 50.01
C ARG A 12 -59.69 39.44 49.80
N ARG A 13 -60.45 38.41 50.16
CA ARG A 13 -60.08 37.01 49.94
C ARG A 13 -60.00 36.69 48.45
N LEU A 14 -60.98 37.16 47.67
CA LEU A 14 -61.03 36.95 46.23
C LEU A 14 -59.86 37.65 45.53
N VAL A 15 -59.57 38.91 45.89
CA VAL A 15 -58.41 39.65 45.35
C VAL A 15 -57.09 38.93 45.69
N LYS A 16 -56.93 38.42 46.92
CA LYS A 16 -55.75 37.60 47.28
C LYS A 16 -55.65 36.31 46.46
N ALA A 17 -56.77 35.61 46.25
CA ALA A 17 -56.79 34.41 45.43
C ALA A 17 -56.41 34.71 43.97
N CYS A 18 -56.97 35.78 43.38
CA CYS A 18 -56.62 36.21 42.03
C CYS A 18 -55.15 36.61 41.91
N MET A 19 -54.58 37.32 42.89
CA MET A 19 -53.15 37.67 42.87
C MET A 19 -52.25 36.44 42.89
N LEU A 20 -52.58 35.43 43.70
CA LEU A 20 -51.82 34.17 43.75
C LEU A 20 -51.93 33.39 42.43
N GLU A 21 -53.11 33.40 41.82
CA GLU A 21 -53.34 32.75 40.53
C GLU A 21 -52.57 33.44 39.40
N ILE A 22 -52.55 34.77 39.37
CA ILE A 22 -51.72 35.55 38.44
C ILE A 22 -50.25 35.20 38.60
N SER A 23 -49.70 35.24 39.82
CA SER A 23 -48.29 34.89 40.05
C SER A 23 -47.96 33.45 39.67
N LYS A 24 -48.88 32.51 39.85
CA LYS A 24 -48.71 31.13 39.39
C LYS A 24 -48.65 31.05 37.86
N LEU A 25 -49.56 31.74 37.17
CA LEU A 25 -49.61 31.77 35.72
C LEU A 25 -48.36 32.44 35.11
N GLU A 26 -47.85 33.50 35.72
CA GLU A 26 -46.59 34.14 35.32
C GLU A 26 -45.40 33.17 35.37
N LEU A 27 -45.28 32.40 36.46
CA LEU A 27 -44.23 31.38 36.60
C LEU A 27 -44.37 30.24 35.59
N GLU A 28 -45.60 29.82 35.28
CA GLU A 28 -45.86 28.79 34.28
C GLU A 28 -45.53 29.28 32.86
N LEU A 29 -45.83 30.54 32.56
CA LEU A 29 -45.51 31.18 31.28
C LEU A 29 -43.99 31.29 31.07
N GLU A 30 -43.24 31.74 32.08
CA GLU A 30 -41.77 31.81 32.02
C GLU A 30 -41.14 30.43 31.79
N LYS A 31 -41.69 29.37 32.42
CA LYS A 31 -41.25 27.98 32.19
C LYS A 31 -41.59 27.50 30.78
N CYS A 32 -42.72 27.91 30.21
CA CYS A 32 -43.09 27.57 28.84
C CYS A 32 -42.17 28.24 27.83
N GLU A 33 -41.81 29.51 28.03
CA GLU A 33 -40.87 30.24 27.16
C GLU A 33 -39.47 29.60 27.18
N LYS A 34 -38.93 29.28 28.36
CA LYS A 34 -37.64 28.58 28.47
C LYS A 34 -37.63 27.25 27.72
N ARG A 35 -38.69 26.45 27.87
CA ARG A 35 -38.82 25.17 27.16
C ARG A 35 -38.90 25.35 25.65
N ARG A 36 -39.56 26.42 25.19
CA ARG A 36 -39.62 26.75 23.76
C ARG A 36 -38.23 27.09 23.22
N ASP A 37 -37.48 27.96 23.90
CA ASP A 37 -36.12 28.33 23.49
C ASP A 37 -35.17 27.12 23.44
N GLU A 38 -35.27 26.23 24.43
CA GLU A 38 -34.53 24.96 24.46
C GLU A 38 -34.91 24.05 23.29
N SER A 39 -36.20 23.95 22.97
CA SER A 39 -36.69 23.18 21.83
C SER A 39 -36.16 23.74 20.51
N GLU A 40 -36.18 25.06 20.32
CA GLU A 40 -35.66 25.70 19.10
C GLU A 40 -34.15 25.50 18.96
N LYS A 41 -33.38 25.55 20.07
CA LYS A 41 -31.95 25.22 20.06
C LYS A 41 -31.69 23.77 19.72
N LEU A 42 -32.50 22.85 20.26
CA LEU A 42 -32.37 21.42 20.00
C LEU A 42 -32.59 21.10 18.52
N GLU A 43 -33.59 21.70 17.87
CA GLU A 43 -33.82 21.51 16.44
C GLU A 43 -32.66 22.02 15.59
N LYS A 44 -32.11 23.20 15.90
CA LYS A 44 -30.90 23.71 15.20
C LYS A 44 -29.71 22.75 15.34
N LEU A 45 -29.48 22.21 16.54
CA LEU A 45 -28.40 21.25 16.78
C LEU A 45 -28.61 19.94 16.02
N LYS A 46 -29.85 19.46 15.90
CA LYS A 46 -30.17 18.27 15.09
C LYS A 46 -29.88 18.51 13.61
N GLU A 47 -30.27 19.67 13.08
CA GLU A 47 -29.99 20.04 11.68
C GLU A 47 -28.47 20.14 11.42
N GLU A 48 -27.70 20.74 12.33
CA GLU A 48 -26.25 20.79 12.23
C GLU A 48 -25.60 19.41 12.31
N LEU A 49 -26.11 18.52 13.17
CA LEU A 49 -25.63 17.16 13.29
C LEU A 49 -25.88 16.37 12.00
N ALA A 50 -27.09 16.46 11.44
CA ALA A 50 -27.43 15.81 10.17
C ALA A 50 -26.50 16.24 9.02
N LYS A 51 -26.21 17.55 8.92
CA LYS A 51 -25.25 18.07 7.92
C LYS A 51 -23.84 17.54 8.15
N LYS A 52 -23.41 17.39 9.40
CA LYS A 52 -22.08 16.81 9.71
C LYS A 52 -22.03 15.33 9.34
N ASP A 53 -23.09 14.58 9.59
CA ASP A 53 -23.19 13.17 9.22
C ASP A 53 -23.11 13.00 7.70
N GLU A 54 -23.79 13.84 6.93
CA GLU A 54 -23.68 13.87 5.46
C GLU A 54 -22.24 14.11 4.99
N HIS A 55 -21.55 15.10 5.56
CA HIS A 55 -20.13 15.36 5.23
C HIS A 55 -19.22 14.20 5.62
N ILE A 56 -19.45 13.54 6.75
CA ILE A 56 -18.68 12.36 7.17
C ILE A 56 -18.83 11.26 6.12
N MET A 57 -20.06 10.98 5.68
CA MET A 57 -20.30 9.98 4.63
C MET A 57 -19.60 10.32 3.32
N GLU A 58 -19.57 11.60 2.93
CA GLU A 58 -18.85 12.05 1.73
C GLU A 58 -17.34 11.85 1.86
N PHE A 59 -16.75 12.21 3.01
CA PHE A 59 -15.33 12.00 3.25
C PHE A 59 -14.95 10.52 3.32
N GLU A 60 -15.78 9.68 3.93
CA GLU A 60 -15.56 8.23 3.92
C GLU A 60 -15.57 7.64 2.50
N LYS A 61 -16.45 8.14 1.63
CA LYS A 61 -16.47 7.74 0.22
C LYS A 61 -15.20 8.19 -0.49
N LEU A 62 -14.78 9.45 -0.30
CA LEU A 62 -13.56 9.98 -0.91
C LEU A 62 -12.32 9.22 -0.44
N LEU A 63 -12.23 8.88 0.84
CA LEU A 63 -11.14 8.07 1.39
C LEU A 63 -11.06 6.70 0.71
N LYS A 64 -12.19 6.00 0.58
CA LYS A 64 -12.24 4.70 -0.12
C LYS A 64 -11.81 4.82 -1.59
N GLU A 65 -12.14 5.91 -2.26
CA GLU A 65 -11.68 6.16 -3.64
C GLU A 65 -10.16 6.40 -3.69
N LYS A 66 -9.61 7.18 -2.74
CA LYS A 66 -8.18 7.42 -2.63
C LYS A 66 -7.41 6.15 -2.31
N ASP A 67 -7.91 5.30 -1.43
CA ASP A 67 -7.28 4.01 -1.10
C ASP A 67 -7.16 3.10 -2.33
N LYS A 68 -8.20 3.03 -3.17
CA LYS A 68 -8.16 2.28 -4.43
C LYS A 68 -7.10 2.82 -5.39
N VAL A 69 -6.96 4.15 -5.47
CA VAL A 69 -5.93 4.78 -6.30
C VAL A 69 -4.53 4.43 -5.77
N ILE A 70 -4.32 4.49 -4.46
CA ILE A 70 -3.05 4.11 -3.82
C ILE A 70 -2.71 2.65 -4.10
N GLU A 71 -3.67 1.74 -3.95
CA GLU A 71 -3.48 0.32 -4.25
C GLU A 71 -3.06 0.09 -5.71
N ASN A 72 -3.74 0.75 -6.65
CA ASN A 72 -3.40 0.65 -8.07
C ASN A 72 -2.01 1.21 -8.38
N LEU A 73 -1.63 2.34 -7.77
CA LEU A 73 -0.30 2.92 -7.93
C LEU A 73 0.80 1.99 -7.37
N ASN A 74 0.57 1.38 -6.22
CA ASN A 74 1.50 0.41 -5.63
C ASN A 74 1.70 -0.80 -6.53
N LYS A 75 0.64 -1.30 -7.17
CA LYS A 75 0.74 -2.38 -8.16
C LYS A 75 1.61 -1.98 -9.35
N ILE A 76 1.37 -0.80 -9.93
CA ILE A 76 2.16 -0.29 -11.05
C ILE A 76 3.63 -0.12 -10.65
N LEU A 77 3.91 0.42 -9.46
CA LEU A 77 5.28 0.55 -8.94
C LEU A 77 5.97 -0.81 -8.83
N SER A 78 5.29 -1.82 -8.29
CA SER A 78 5.85 -3.17 -8.18
C SER A 78 6.15 -3.79 -9.56
N GLU A 79 5.29 -3.58 -10.55
CA GLU A 79 5.53 -4.06 -11.92
C GLU A 79 6.72 -3.34 -12.56
N LYS A 80 6.86 -2.04 -12.33
CA LYS A 80 7.99 -1.25 -12.83
C LYS A 80 9.31 -1.63 -12.16
N GLU A 81 9.30 -1.90 -10.86
CA GLU A 81 10.49 -2.37 -10.15
C GLU A 81 10.97 -3.71 -10.71
N ALA A 82 10.06 -4.67 -10.96
CA ALA A 82 10.41 -5.94 -11.58
C ALA A 82 10.99 -5.76 -13.00
N GLN A 83 10.44 -4.83 -13.79
CA GLN A 83 10.98 -4.48 -15.12
C GLN A 83 12.39 -3.89 -15.03
N ILE A 84 12.63 -3.00 -14.06
CA ILE A 84 13.94 -2.39 -13.84
C ILE A 84 14.97 -3.47 -13.47
N GLN A 85 14.64 -4.37 -12.54
CA GLN A 85 15.52 -5.47 -12.14
C GLN A 85 15.90 -6.38 -13.32
N GLU A 86 14.95 -6.70 -14.19
CA GLU A 86 15.25 -7.49 -15.40
C GLU A 86 16.14 -6.71 -16.38
N LEU A 87 15.89 -5.41 -16.57
CA LEU A 87 16.76 -4.56 -17.41
C LEU A 87 18.17 -4.43 -16.85
N GLU A 88 18.33 -4.32 -15.54
CA GLU A 88 19.65 -4.28 -14.88
C GLU A 88 20.40 -5.60 -15.06
N LYS A 89 19.72 -6.73 -14.97
CA LYS A 89 20.27 -8.06 -15.26
C LYS A 89 20.73 -8.16 -16.71
N ILE A 90 19.90 -7.74 -17.67
CA ILE A 90 20.24 -7.70 -19.10
C ILE A 90 21.45 -6.79 -19.34
N LYS A 91 21.47 -5.60 -18.72
CA LYS A 91 22.61 -4.68 -18.80
C LYS A 91 23.89 -5.34 -18.29
N GLY A 92 23.84 -6.04 -17.15
CA GLY A 92 24.98 -6.78 -16.62
C GLY A 92 25.47 -7.88 -17.56
N TYR A 93 24.57 -8.59 -18.25
CA TYR A 93 24.94 -9.54 -19.29
C TYR A 93 25.57 -8.87 -20.50
N PHE A 94 25.02 -7.74 -20.94
CA PHE A 94 25.56 -6.97 -22.06
C PHE A 94 26.99 -6.46 -21.78
N ASP A 95 27.24 -5.95 -20.58
CA ASP A 95 28.57 -5.50 -20.15
C ASP A 95 29.57 -6.68 -20.16
N LYS A 96 29.13 -7.86 -19.71
CA LYS A 96 29.93 -9.09 -19.76
C LYS A 96 30.23 -9.55 -21.19
N LEU A 97 29.27 -9.41 -22.10
CA LEU A 97 29.39 -9.83 -23.51
C LEU A 97 30.29 -8.91 -24.35
N THR A 98 30.27 -7.62 -24.03
CA THR A 98 31.04 -6.59 -24.75
C THR A 98 32.43 -6.35 -24.13
N ALA A 99 32.70 -6.92 -22.96
CA ALA A 99 34.02 -6.88 -22.35
C ALA A 99 35.10 -7.50 -23.26
N LYS A 100 36.31 -6.93 -23.20
CA LYS A 100 37.46 -7.44 -23.97
C LYS A 100 37.69 -8.94 -23.69
N PRO A 101 38.03 -9.74 -24.71
CA PRO A 101 38.36 -11.15 -24.53
C PRO A 101 39.47 -11.32 -23.48
N LYS A 102 39.36 -12.34 -22.64
CA LYS A 102 40.42 -12.68 -21.68
C LYS A 102 41.62 -13.27 -22.43
N LYS A 103 42.80 -13.13 -21.83
CA LYS A 103 44.05 -13.64 -22.39
C LYS A 103 43.92 -15.15 -22.68
N ASP A 104 44.38 -15.56 -23.85
CA ASP A 104 44.38 -16.95 -24.31
C ASP A 104 42.99 -17.57 -24.52
N LEU A 105 41.89 -16.81 -24.46
CA LEU A 105 40.53 -17.25 -24.80
C LEU A 105 40.05 -16.65 -26.12
N THR A 106 39.22 -17.38 -26.85
CA THR A 106 38.45 -16.78 -27.95
C THR A 106 37.44 -15.77 -27.41
N SER A 107 36.93 -14.90 -28.26
CA SER A 107 35.85 -13.97 -27.87
C SER A 107 34.67 -14.74 -27.26
N PHE A 108 34.20 -15.79 -27.95
CA PHE A 108 33.09 -16.60 -27.48
C PHE A 108 33.39 -17.33 -26.15
N GLN A 109 34.58 -17.92 -25.99
CA GLN A 109 34.97 -18.57 -24.72
C GLN A 109 35.01 -17.56 -23.56
N SER A 110 35.49 -16.34 -23.82
CA SER A 110 35.52 -15.27 -22.82
C SER A 110 34.12 -14.82 -22.42
N GLN A 111 33.22 -14.71 -23.39
CA GLN A 111 31.81 -14.36 -23.19
C GLN A 111 31.11 -15.41 -22.33
N ILE A 112 31.21 -16.69 -22.70
CA ILE A 112 30.64 -17.78 -21.91
C ILE A 112 31.19 -17.75 -20.48
N TYR A 113 32.50 -17.71 -20.29
CA TYR A 113 33.12 -17.66 -18.96
C TYR A 113 32.60 -16.52 -18.07
N ARG A 114 32.43 -15.32 -18.63
CA ARG A 114 31.93 -14.15 -17.87
C ARG A 114 30.47 -14.30 -17.50
N LEU A 115 29.67 -14.91 -18.36
CA LEU A 115 28.25 -15.12 -18.12
C LEU A 115 27.98 -16.19 -17.07
N LEU A 116 28.80 -17.25 -17.02
CA LEU A 116 28.62 -18.33 -16.05
C LEU A 116 28.46 -17.82 -14.61
N PRO A 117 27.53 -18.41 -13.84
CA PRO A 117 27.35 -18.12 -12.42
C PRO A 117 28.62 -18.49 -11.64
N GLU A 118 28.83 -17.85 -10.50
CA GLU A 118 29.97 -18.16 -9.61
C GLU A 118 29.78 -19.48 -8.86
N GLU A 119 28.53 -19.91 -8.69
CA GLU A 119 28.18 -21.15 -8.00
C GLU A 119 28.58 -22.40 -8.80
N LYS A 120 28.96 -23.46 -8.08
CA LYS A 120 29.25 -24.77 -8.67
C LYS A 120 28.00 -25.35 -9.30
N ALA A 121 28.08 -25.70 -10.58
CA ALA A 121 26.94 -26.24 -11.31
C ALA A 121 27.36 -27.34 -12.30
N THR A 122 26.40 -28.20 -12.64
CA THR A 122 26.60 -29.26 -13.65
C THR A 122 26.62 -28.65 -15.04
N THR A 123 27.17 -29.38 -16.02
CA THR A 123 27.15 -28.97 -17.43
C THR A 123 25.73 -28.65 -17.90
N GLU A 124 24.74 -29.47 -17.54
CA GLU A 124 23.32 -29.26 -17.91
C GLU A 124 22.78 -27.93 -17.37
N LYS A 125 22.98 -27.65 -16.09
CA LYS A 125 22.52 -26.39 -15.48
C LYS A 125 23.19 -25.17 -16.11
N LEU A 126 24.49 -25.26 -16.38
CA LEU A 126 25.23 -24.18 -17.04
C LEU A 126 24.79 -23.99 -18.49
N HIS A 127 24.47 -25.09 -19.19
CA HIS A 127 23.98 -25.06 -20.56
C HIS A 127 22.59 -24.41 -20.63
N SER A 128 21.64 -24.82 -19.79
CA SER A 128 20.31 -24.19 -19.69
C SER A 128 20.42 -22.71 -19.34
N PHE A 129 21.26 -22.37 -18.35
CA PHE A 129 21.47 -20.98 -17.96
C PHE A 129 21.97 -20.10 -19.12
N ILE A 130 22.92 -20.60 -19.90
CA ILE A 130 23.45 -19.88 -21.07
C ILE A 130 22.39 -19.77 -22.19
N GLN A 131 21.57 -20.80 -22.39
CA GLN A 131 20.43 -20.73 -23.31
C GLN A 131 19.40 -19.68 -22.89
N ASP A 132 19.10 -19.59 -21.59
CA ASP A 132 18.15 -18.63 -21.02
C ASP A 132 18.62 -17.18 -21.18
N ILE A 133 19.95 -16.94 -21.13
CA ILE A 133 20.53 -15.61 -21.40
C ILE A 133 20.36 -15.19 -22.88
N GLY A 134 20.29 -16.16 -23.81
CA GLY A 134 20.05 -15.87 -25.22
C GLY A 134 20.79 -16.78 -26.22
N PHE A 135 21.63 -17.71 -25.77
CA PHE A 135 22.36 -18.63 -26.66
C PHE A 135 21.54 -19.89 -26.99
N LYS A 136 20.31 -19.70 -27.49
CA LYS A 136 19.33 -20.79 -27.69
C LYS A 136 19.86 -21.92 -28.59
N ASP A 137 20.66 -21.58 -29.59
CA ASP A 137 21.21 -22.55 -30.55
C ASP A 137 22.52 -23.22 -30.09
N LEU A 138 23.02 -22.89 -28.89
CA LEU A 138 24.19 -23.56 -28.34
C LEU A 138 23.84 -25.00 -28.00
N LYS A 139 24.50 -25.96 -28.65
CA LYS A 139 24.34 -27.39 -28.35
C LYS A 139 25.10 -27.79 -27.07
N TYR A 140 24.62 -28.84 -26.41
CA TYR A 140 25.23 -29.37 -25.20
C TYR A 140 26.68 -29.82 -25.42
N GLU A 141 26.99 -30.48 -26.55
CA GLU A 141 28.34 -30.95 -26.85
C GLU A 141 29.31 -29.78 -27.03
N ASN A 142 28.85 -28.69 -27.67
CA ASN A 142 29.62 -27.47 -27.84
C ASN A 142 29.89 -26.82 -26.48
N MET A 143 28.88 -26.79 -25.59
CA MET A 143 29.03 -26.27 -24.23
C MET A 143 30.07 -27.09 -23.45
N LEU A 144 29.99 -28.42 -23.48
CA LEU A 144 30.95 -29.29 -22.83
C LEU A 144 32.39 -29.08 -23.34
N GLN A 145 32.56 -28.92 -24.67
CA GLN A 145 33.86 -28.61 -25.26
C GLN A 145 34.39 -27.25 -24.79
N ILE A 146 33.53 -26.24 -24.64
CA ILE A 146 33.93 -24.92 -24.11
C ILE A 146 34.40 -25.04 -22.66
N LEU A 147 33.65 -25.74 -21.81
CA LEU A 147 34.00 -25.93 -20.39
C LEU A 147 35.35 -26.66 -20.23
N ARG A 148 35.58 -27.74 -20.98
CA ARG A 148 36.88 -28.44 -21.01
C ARG A 148 38.02 -27.54 -21.46
N ASN A 149 37.78 -26.69 -22.46
CA ASN A 149 38.77 -25.72 -22.94
C ASN A 149 39.09 -24.65 -21.89
N LEU A 150 38.08 -24.17 -21.15
CA LEU A 150 38.26 -23.22 -20.07
C LEU A 150 39.05 -23.84 -18.90
N GLU A 151 38.77 -25.09 -18.55
CA GLU A 151 39.54 -25.84 -17.56
C GLU A 151 40.99 -26.03 -17.98
N ARG A 152 41.25 -26.46 -19.22
CA ARG A 152 42.63 -26.61 -19.74
C ARG A 152 43.43 -25.31 -19.65
N LYS A 153 42.76 -24.17 -19.73
CA LYS A 153 43.37 -22.82 -19.66
C LYS A 153 43.37 -22.24 -18.24
N GLY A 154 42.90 -23.01 -17.25
CA GLY A 154 42.92 -22.67 -15.83
C GLY A 154 41.85 -21.66 -15.41
N TYR A 155 40.74 -21.55 -16.15
CA TYR A 155 39.61 -20.67 -15.80
C TYR A 155 38.50 -21.41 -15.05
N LEU A 156 38.43 -22.74 -15.19
CA LEU A 156 37.47 -23.59 -14.51
C LEU A 156 38.19 -24.75 -13.82
N ARG A 157 37.55 -25.33 -12.82
CA ARG A 157 37.91 -26.62 -12.21
C ARG A 157 36.72 -27.57 -12.28
N SER A 158 36.95 -28.79 -12.77
CA SER A 158 35.95 -29.86 -12.71
C SER A 158 36.03 -30.67 -11.42
N TYR A 159 34.88 -31.18 -10.98
CA TYR A 159 34.74 -32.14 -9.90
C TYR A 159 33.78 -33.24 -10.33
N ASN A 160 34.21 -34.49 -10.22
CA ASN A 160 33.33 -35.63 -10.48
C ASN A 160 32.39 -35.83 -9.28
N LYS A 161 31.09 -35.84 -9.53
CA LYS A 161 30.05 -36.13 -8.55
C LYS A 161 29.16 -37.24 -9.12
N GLY A 162 29.56 -38.49 -8.88
CA GLY A 162 28.91 -39.65 -9.51
C GLY A 162 29.12 -39.61 -11.02
N ASP A 163 28.03 -39.66 -11.78
CA ASP A 163 28.04 -39.61 -13.24
C ASP A 163 28.13 -38.17 -13.79
N ASP A 164 27.99 -37.16 -12.94
CA ASP A 164 27.99 -35.75 -13.32
C ASP A 164 29.34 -35.05 -13.08
N ILE A 165 29.62 -34.07 -13.93
CA ILE A 165 30.74 -33.15 -13.78
C ILE A 165 30.24 -31.80 -13.29
N LEU A 166 30.70 -31.40 -12.11
CA LEU A 166 30.49 -30.05 -11.57
C LEU A 166 31.64 -29.14 -11.98
N TRP A 167 31.31 -27.90 -12.34
CA TRP A 167 32.29 -26.90 -12.74
C TRP A 167 32.28 -25.73 -11.75
N GLU A 168 33.48 -25.30 -11.35
CA GLU A 168 33.70 -24.12 -10.50
C GLU A 168 34.56 -23.11 -11.23
N LYS A 169 34.22 -21.82 -11.12
CA LYS A 169 35.04 -20.74 -11.66
C LYS A 169 36.28 -20.50 -10.82
N ILE A 170 37.40 -20.27 -11.50
CA ILE A 170 38.65 -19.85 -10.88
C ILE A 170 38.84 -18.37 -11.22
N GLU A 171 38.83 -17.51 -10.20
CA GLU A 171 39.15 -16.09 -10.40
C GLU A 171 40.58 -15.94 -10.94
N LYS A 172 40.69 -15.31 -12.10
CA LYS A 172 41.93 -15.11 -12.85
C LYS A 172 41.90 -13.77 -13.58
#